data_AF-A0A7X3QBH3-F1
#
_entry.id   AF-A0A7X3QBH3-F1
#
_cell.length_a   1.000
_cell.length_b   1.000
_cell.length_c   1.000
_cell.angle_alpha   90.00
_cell.angle_beta   90.00
_cell.angle_gamma   90.00
#
_symmetry.space_group_name_H-M   'P 1'
#
loop_
_entity.id
_entity.type
_entity.pdbx_description
1 polymer ?
#
loop_
_entity_poly.entity_id
_entity_poly.type
_entity_poly.pdbx_seq_one_letter_code
_entity_poly.pdbx_strand_id
1 'polypeptide(L)'
;MPRQVPLGRNRNIGIMAHIDAGKTTTTERILYYTGITYKLGEVHDGTAVMDWMAQEQERGITITSAATTCFWRDHRINIIDTPGHVDFTAEVERSLRVLDGAVAVFDAVAGVEPQSETVWRQADKYRVPRICFVNKMDRVGANFAGTLEQIRNKLQANPVAVQMPIHTADGFVGVVDLVSMQAVRYVDETLGAESVVAEIPAECREEAEHLRELLIEKVSEASDEILDKYLHGAPILEEEVRATLRRRVIESVRGGEAPFVPVLCGSAFKNKGVQPLLDAVVDYLPSPGDVPPISGL
;
A
#
# COMPACT_ATOMS: atom_id res chain seq x y z
N MET A 1 28.72 -13.35 9.24
CA MET A 1 28.64 -13.22 7.77
C MET A 1 28.35 -11.76 7.44
N PRO A 2 29.04 -11.13 6.48
CA PRO A 2 28.67 -9.78 6.03
C PRO A 2 27.23 -9.82 5.49
N ARG A 3 26.40 -8.84 5.86
CA ARG A 3 25.02 -8.75 5.36
C ARG A 3 25.06 -8.58 3.84
N GLN A 4 24.38 -9.46 3.09
CA GLN A 4 24.28 -9.37 1.62
C GLN A 4 23.53 -8.10 1.15
N VAL A 5 22.69 -7.51 2.00
CA VAL A 5 21.91 -6.29 1.71
C VAL A 5 22.08 -5.29 2.86
N PRO A 6 22.41 -4.01 2.59
CA PRO A 6 22.51 -2.97 3.61
C PRO A 6 21.23 -2.81 4.43
N LEU A 7 21.33 -2.44 5.71
CA LEU A 7 20.17 -2.33 6.61
C LEU A 7 19.09 -1.38 6.04
N GLY A 8 19.51 -0.21 5.53
CA GLY A 8 18.61 0.77 4.91
C GLY A 8 17.86 0.29 3.65
N ARG A 9 18.30 -0.84 3.05
CA ARG A 9 17.64 -1.47 1.90
C ARG A 9 16.76 -2.67 2.27
N ASN A 10 16.49 -2.88 3.56
CA ASN A 10 15.51 -3.86 4.00
C ASN A 10 14.16 -3.18 4.22
N ARG A 11 13.07 -3.87 3.91
CA ARG A 11 11.68 -3.51 4.24
C ARG A 11 11.02 -4.72 4.88
N ASN A 12 10.70 -4.65 6.17
CA ASN A 12 9.91 -5.68 6.85
C ASN A 12 8.46 -5.21 6.91
N ILE A 13 7.60 -5.77 6.07
CA ILE A 13 6.23 -5.30 5.87
C ILE A 13 5.19 -6.37 6.15
N GLY A 14 4.07 -5.95 6.73
CA GLY A 14 2.86 -6.77 6.79
C GLY A 14 1.82 -6.31 5.79
N ILE A 15 1.03 -7.25 5.25
CA ILE A 15 -0.19 -6.90 4.53
C ILE A 15 -1.36 -7.10 5.48
N MET A 16 -2.07 -6.01 5.78
CA MET A 16 -3.19 -5.98 6.71
C MET A 16 -4.48 -5.62 5.96
N ALA A 17 -5.56 -6.35 6.21
CA ALA A 17 -6.84 -6.09 5.56
C ALA A 17 -8.00 -6.74 6.32
N HIS A 18 -9.23 -6.34 6.01
CA HIS A 18 -10.41 -7.14 6.36
C HIS A 18 -10.54 -8.36 5.43
N ILE A 19 -11.47 -9.25 5.77
CA ILE A 19 -11.79 -10.45 4.99
C ILE A 19 -12.19 -10.03 3.57
N ASP A 20 -11.78 -10.80 2.57
CA ASP A 20 -12.10 -10.56 1.16
C ASP A 20 -11.59 -9.26 0.53
N ALA A 21 -10.91 -8.35 1.24
CA ALA A 21 -10.30 -7.14 0.65
C ALA A 21 -9.24 -7.43 -0.44
N GLY A 22 -8.82 -8.69 -0.58
CA GLY A 22 -7.83 -9.15 -1.56
C GLY A 22 -6.40 -9.06 -1.07
N LYS A 23 -6.18 -9.18 0.24
CA LYS A 23 -4.87 -9.24 0.89
C LYS A 23 -3.98 -10.35 0.32
N THR A 24 -4.42 -11.61 0.39
CA THR A 24 -3.65 -12.76 -0.12
C THR A 24 -3.43 -12.64 -1.64
N THR A 25 -4.44 -12.21 -2.40
CA THR A 25 -4.27 -11.94 -3.84
C THR A 25 -3.20 -10.89 -4.11
N THR A 26 -3.16 -9.82 -3.31
CA THR A 26 -2.12 -8.79 -3.40
C THR A 26 -0.75 -9.36 -3.08
N THR A 27 -0.63 -10.17 -2.02
CA THR A 27 0.61 -10.89 -1.67
C THR A 27 1.10 -11.77 -2.84
N GLU A 28 0.22 -12.59 -3.42
CA GLU A 28 0.56 -13.47 -4.54
C GLU A 28 1.03 -12.68 -5.77
N ARG A 29 0.40 -11.53 -6.07
CA ARG A 29 0.86 -10.66 -7.17
C ARG A 29 2.23 -10.06 -6.89
N ILE A 30 2.51 -9.68 -5.64
CA ILE A 30 3.85 -9.22 -5.25
C ILE A 30 4.89 -10.32 -5.47
N LEU A 31 4.60 -11.57 -5.06
CA LEU A 31 5.52 -12.69 -5.25
C LEU A 31 5.78 -12.99 -6.73
N TYR A 32 4.75 -12.85 -7.57
CA TYR A 32 4.89 -13.02 -9.02
C TYR A 32 5.75 -11.92 -9.65
N TYR A 33 5.45 -10.65 -9.37
CA TYR A 33 6.19 -9.52 -9.96
C TYR A 33 7.64 -9.42 -9.47
N THR A 34 7.93 -9.95 -8.29
CA THR A 34 9.31 -10.04 -7.76
C THR A 34 10.05 -11.30 -8.25
N GLY A 35 9.40 -12.15 -9.05
CA GLY A 35 9.99 -13.37 -9.63
C GLY A 35 10.15 -14.54 -8.65
N ILE A 36 9.54 -14.48 -7.46
CA ILE A 36 9.55 -15.59 -6.49
C ILE A 36 8.67 -16.73 -6.98
N THR A 37 7.50 -16.40 -7.56
CA THR A 37 6.59 -17.38 -8.15
C THR A 37 6.51 -17.18 -9.66
N TYR A 38 6.61 -18.28 -10.40
CA TYR A 38 6.51 -18.26 -11.88
C TYR A 38 5.07 -18.46 -12.39
N LYS A 39 4.12 -18.70 -11.47
CA LYS A 39 2.70 -18.86 -11.74
C LYS A 39 1.92 -18.00 -10.76
N LEU A 40 0.84 -17.39 -11.27
CA LEU A 40 -0.11 -16.68 -10.44
C LEU A 40 -0.95 -17.68 -9.64
N GLY A 41 -0.83 -17.64 -8.31
CA GLY A 41 -1.73 -18.34 -7.41
C GLY A 41 -3.05 -17.59 -7.28
N GLU A 42 -4.15 -18.32 -7.15
CA GLU A 42 -5.48 -17.79 -6.84
C GLU A 42 -6.06 -18.48 -5.60
N VAL A 43 -6.60 -17.68 -4.70
CA VAL A 43 -7.20 -18.15 -3.43
C VAL A 43 -8.43 -19.01 -3.70
N HIS A 44 -9.28 -18.61 -4.66
CA HIS A 44 -10.49 -19.35 -5.01
C HIS A 44 -10.21 -20.74 -5.60
N ASP A 45 -9.06 -20.89 -6.24
CA ASP A 45 -8.63 -22.17 -6.83
C ASP A 45 -7.77 -23.00 -5.86
N GLY A 46 -7.55 -22.52 -4.62
CA GLY A 46 -6.70 -23.19 -3.63
C GLY A 46 -5.22 -23.25 -4.03
N THR A 47 -4.79 -22.40 -4.97
CA THR A 47 -3.41 -22.42 -5.51
C THR A 47 -2.52 -21.30 -4.96
N ALA A 48 -3.05 -20.49 -4.04
CA ALA A 48 -2.28 -19.45 -3.35
C ALA A 48 -1.11 -20.07 -2.56
N VAL A 49 0.11 -19.58 -2.80
CA VAL A 49 1.33 -20.12 -2.20
C VAL A 49 1.40 -19.83 -0.70
N MET A 50 0.85 -18.69 -0.27
CA MET A 50 0.88 -18.29 1.14
C MET A 50 -0.12 -19.03 2.02
N ASP A 51 -1.22 -19.54 1.46
CA ASP A 51 -2.23 -20.34 2.17
C ASP A 51 -1.88 -21.85 2.01
N TRP A 52 -0.90 -22.31 2.78
CA TRP A 52 -0.35 -23.67 2.65
C TRP A 52 -1.13 -24.73 3.43
N MET A 53 -1.94 -24.34 4.43
CA MET A 53 -2.76 -25.29 5.18
C MET A 53 -3.99 -25.69 4.37
N ALA A 54 -4.35 -26.99 4.39
CA ALA A 54 -5.54 -27.48 3.70
C ALA A 54 -6.83 -26.75 4.13
N GLN A 55 -6.91 -26.32 5.39
CA GLN A 55 -8.04 -25.56 5.93
C GLN A 55 -8.09 -24.12 5.41
N GLU A 56 -6.95 -23.50 5.12
CA GLU A 56 -6.88 -22.17 4.51
C GLU A 56 -7.37 -22.24 3.06
N GLN A 57 -6.91 -23.24 2.30
CA GLN A 57 -7.33 -23.49 0.92
C GLN A 57 -8.81 -23.86 0.82
N GLU A 58 -9.32 -24.72 1.71
CA GLU A 58 -10.72 -25.13 1.72
C GLU A 58 -11.68 -23.98 2.04
N ARG A 59 -11.26 -23.04 2.89
CA ARG A 59 -12.10 -21.92 3.36
C ARG A 59 -11.83 -20.59 2.64
N GLY A 60 -10.76 -20.50 1.84
CA GLY A 60 -10.34 -19.27 1.18
C GLY A 60 -9.94 -18.16 2.15
N ILE A 61 -9.43 -18.49 3.34
CA ILE A 61 -9.00 -17.52 4.36
C ILE A 61 -7.58 -17.84 4.85
N THR A 62 -6.80 -16.80 5.16
CA THR A 62 -5.51 -16.97 5.83
C THR A 62 -5.70 -17.10 7.34
N ILE A 63 -5.15 -18.18 7.92
CA ILE A 63 -5.24 -18.54 9.33
C ILE A 63 -3.90 -18.26 10.04
N THR A 64 -2.77 -18.61 9.41
CA THR A 64 -1.44 -18.45 9.98
C THR A 64 -0.61 -17.41 9.24
N SER A 65 0.27 -16.70 9.97
CA SER A 65 1.17 -15.76 9.31
C SER A 65 2.28 -16.52 8.57
N ALA A 66 2.39 -16.28 7.27
CA ALA A 66 3.50 -16.78 6.44
C ALA A 66 4.48 -15.64 6.16
N ALA A 67 5.78 -15.94 6.27
CA ALA A 67 6.85 -14.98 5.99
C ALA A 67 7.61 -15.39 4.72
N THR A 68 7.70 -14.48 3.75
CA THR A 68 8.42 -14.70 2.49
C THR A 68 9.34 -13.51 2.18
N THR A 69 10.54 -13.81 1.68
CA THR A 69 11.50 -12.78 1.25
C THR A 69 11.49 -12.66 -0.27
N CYS A 70 11.38 -11.44 -0.77
CA CYS A 70 11.50 -11.10 -2.18
C CYS A 70 12.41 -9.88 -2.40
N PHE A 71 12.70 -9.57 -3.68
CA PHE A 71 13.57 -8.47 -4.06
C PHE A 71 12.88 -7.53 -5.06
N TRP A 72 12.99 -6.23 -4.83
CA TRP A 72 12.46 -5.18 -5.71
C TRP A 72 13.38 -3.96 -5.69
N ARG A 73 13.79 -3.43 -6.85
CA ARG A 73 14.67 -2.24 -6.98
C ARG A 73 15.89 -2.27 -6.03
N ASP A 74 16.65 -3.37 -6.03
CA ASP A 74 17.80 -3.62 -5.14
C ASP A 74 17.51 -3.61 -3.63
N HIS A 75 16.23 -3.66 -3.23
CA HIS A 75 15.78 -3.79 -1.85
C HIS A 75 15.36 -5.21 -1.56
N ARG A 76 15.60 -5.64 -0.32
CA ARG A 76 15.06 -6.88 0.23
C ARG A 76 13.75 -6.56 0.94
N ILE A 77 12.67 -7.19 0.52
CA ILE A 77 11.36 -7.05 1.15
C ILE A 77 11.04 -8.37 1.84
N ASN A 78 10.80 -8.32 3.15
CA ASN A 78 10.30 -9.45 3.93
C ASN A 78 8.83 -9.19 4.21
N ILE A 79 7.97 -10.02 3.63
CA ILE A 79 6.51 -9.88 3.72
C ILE A 79 6.01 -10.87 4.76
N ILE A 80 5.23 -10.38 5.71
CA ILE A 80 4.41 -11.20 6.61
C ILE A 80 2.95 -11.05 6.18
N ASP A 81 2.37 -12.12 5.64
CA ASP A 81 0.95 -12.11 5.32
C ASP A 81 0.14 -12.32 6.61
N THR A 82 -0.65 -11.33 7.04
CA THR A 82 -1.33 -11.36 8.36
C THR A 82 -2.77 -11.81 8.21
N PRO A 83 -3.37 -12.59 9.14
CA PRO A 83 -4.79 -12.95 9.03
C PRO A 83 -5.72 -11.73 8.96
N GLY A 84 -6.76 -11.79 8.12
CA GLY A 84 -7.75 -10.70 7.99
C GLY A 84 -9.00 -10.89 8.85
N HIS A 85 -9.14 -12.04 9.50
CA HIS A 85 -10.31 -12.42 10.29
C HIS A 85 -10.09 -12.09 11.78
N VAL A 86 -11.12 -11.57 12.44
CA VAL A 86 -11.08 -11.13 13.85
C VAL A 86 -10.75 -12.24 14.85
N ASP A 87 -11.13 -13.48 14.53
CA ASP A 87 -10.82 -14.65 15.35
C ASP A 87 -9.31 -14.93 15.49
N PHE A 88 -8.48 -14.35 14.61
CA PHE A 88 -7.02 -14.50 14.65
C PHE A 88 -6.31 -13.21 15.10
N THR A 89 -6.98 -12.36 15.88
CA THR A 89 -6.43 -11.10 16.41
C THR A 89 -5.09 -11.25 17.14
N ALA A 90 -4.86 -12.36 17.86
CA ALA A 90 -3.59 -12.63 18.53
C ALA A 90 -2.42 -12.84 17.56
N GLU A 91 -2.71 -13.43 16.39
CA GLU A 91 -1.76 -13.62 15.30
C GLU A 91 -1.40 -12.28 14.65
N VAL A 92 -2.42 -11.44 14.39
CA VAL A 92 -2.24 -10.09 13.86
C VAL A 92 -1.42 -9.22 14.80
N GLU A 93 -1.71 -9.24 16.11
CA GLU A 93 -0.92 -8.49 17.10
C GLU A 93 0.55 -8.93 17.12
N ARG A 94 0.81 -10.24 17.02
CA ARG A 94 2.18 -10.76 17.01
C ARG A 94 2.94 -10.32 15.78
N SER A 95 2.29 -10.35 14.61
CA SER A 95 2.89 -9.91 13.35
C SER A 95 3.18 -8.41 13.41
N LEU A 96 2.23 -7.57 13.81
CA LEU A 96 2.42 -6.11 13.89
C LEU A 96 3.54 -5.68 14.84
N ARG A 97 3.88 -6.48 15.86
CA ARG A 97 5.02 -6.20 16.75
C ARG A 97 6.40 -6.41 16.13
N VAL A 98 6.48 -7.22 15.07
CA VAL A 98 7.74 -7.61 14.43
C VAL A 98 7.99 -6.82 13.14
N LEU A 99 6.94 -6.15 12.64
CA LEU A 99 6.97 -5.41 11.40
C LEU A 99 7.51 -4.00 11.58
N ASP A 100 8.32 -3.55 10.61
CA ASP A 100 8.76 -2.16 10.58
C ASP A 100 7.69 -1.28 9.93
N GLY A 101 6.91 -1.81 8.97
CA GLY A 101 5.81 -1.08 8.33
C GLY A 101 4.69 -2.01 7.85
N ALA A 102 3.62 -1.44 7.32
CA ALA A 102 2.47 -2.21 6.82
C ALA A 102 1.82 -1.60 5.56
N VAL A 103 1.20 -2.47 4.77
CA VAL A 103 0.28 -2.10 3.68
C VAL A 103 -1.13 -2.44 4.12
N ALA A 104 -1.96 -1.42 4.31
CA ALA A 104 -3.38 -1.55 4.63
C ALA A 104 -4.21 -1.66 3.34
N VAL A 105 -4.77 -2.83 3.07
CA VAL A 105 -5.58 -3.10 1.88
C VAL A 105 -7.05 -2.88 2.18
N PHE A 106 -7.71 -2.07 1.35
CA PHE A 106 -9.14 -1.78 1.43
C PHE A 106 -9.83 -2.21 0.14
N ASP A 107 -11.07 -2.67 0.25
CA ASP A 107 -11.93 -2.92 -0.90
C ASP A 107 -12.51 -1.59 -1.40
N ALA A 108 -12.35 -1.25 -2.68
CA ALA A 108 -12.85 0.00 -3.24
C ALA A 108 -14.37 0.16 -3.18
N VAL A 109 -15.13 -0.94 -3.07
CA VAL A 109 -16.59 -0.94 -3.00
C VAL A 109 -17.05 -0.77 -1.55
N ALA A 110 -16.52 -1.59 -0.64
CA ALA A 110 -16.93 -1.56 0.77
C ALA A 110 -16.29 -0.41 1.56
N GLY A 111 -15.07 -0.01 1.19
CA GLY A 111 -14.27 0.99 1.88
C GLY A 111 -13.75 0.48 3.22
N VAL A 112 -14.03 1.22 4.29
CA VAL A 112 -13.59 0.89 5.65
C VAL A 112 -14.69 0.13 6.38
N GLU A 113 -14.39 -1.13 6.68
CA GLU A 113 -15.26 -2.05 7.43
C GLU A 113 -14.90 -2.13 8.93
N PRO A 114 -15.80 -2.59 9.81
CA PRO A 114 -15.53 -2.73 11.25
C PRO A 114 -14.27 -3.54 11.58
N GLN A 115 -13.97 -4.57 10.80
CA GLN A 115 -12.76 -5.37 10.94
C GLN A 115 -11.51 -4.57 10.57
N SER A 116 -11.61 -3.70 9.55
CA SER A 116 -10.52 -2.79 9.16
C SER A 116 -10.17 -1.85 10.32
N GLU A 117 -11.17 -1.31 11.03
CA GLU A 117 -10.94 -0.47 12.22
C GLU A 117 -10.19 -1.21 13.32
N THR A 118 -10.49 -2.50 13.52
CA THR A 118 -9.88 -3.31 14.57
C THR A 118 -8.40 -3.51 14.29
N VAL A 119 -8.04 -3.90 13.06
CA VAL A 119 -6.65 -4.08 12.64
C VAL A 119 -5.91 -2.74 12.60
N TRP A 120 -6.59 -1.66 12.22
CA TRP A 120 -6.04 -0.31 12.27
C TRP A 120 -5.64 0.11 13.69
N ARG A 121 -6.53 -0.09 14.68
CA ARG A 121 -6.23 0.21 16.10
C ARG A 121 -5.07 -0.63 16.63
N GLN A 122 -4.92 -1.87 16.18
CA GLN A 122 -3.75 -2.69 16.53
C GLN A 122 -2.46 -2.10 15.95
N ALA A 123 -2.47 -1.66 14.70
CA ALA A 123 -1.32 -0.99 14.10
C ALA A 123 -1.00 0.34 14.80
N ASP A 124 -2.00 1.09 15.28
CA ASP A 124 -1.81 2.30 16.09
C ASP A 124 -1.16 1.99 17.45
N LYS A 125 -1.65 0.95 18.14
CA LYS A 125 -1.11 0.47 19.42
C LYS A 125 0.39 0.17 19.33
N TYR A 126 0.82 -0.44 18.22
CA TYR A 126 2.23 -0.77 17.97
C TYR A 126 2.98 0.30 17.17
N ARG A 127 2.34 1.43 16.87
CA ARG A 127 2.92 2.57 16.14
C ARG A 127 3.56 2.15 14.81
N VAL A 128 2.89 1.29 14.05
CA VAL A 128 3.40 0.76 12.78
C VAL A 128 3.14 1.78 11.67
N PRO A 129 4.18 2.36 11.04
CA PRO A 129 4.06 3.18 9.82
C PRO A 129 3.38 2.40 8.70
N ARG A 130 2.48 3.04 7.97
CA ARG A 130 1.68 2.33 6.97
C ARG A 130 1.32 3.18 5.75
N ILE A 131 1.12 2.50 4.65
CA ILE A 131 0.51 3.03 3.42
C ILE A 131 -0.81 2.29 3.17
N CYS A 132 -1.72 2.90 2.42
CA CYS A 132 -3.01 2.29 2.09
C CYS A 132 -3.06 1.91 0.60
N PHE A 133 -3.65 0.76 0.29
CA PHE A 133 -3.91 0.30 -1.07
C PHE A 133 -5.40 0.03 -1.23
N VAL A 134 -6.08 0.87 -2.03
CA VAL A 134 -7.49 0.69 -2.39
C VAL A 134 -7.56 -0.28 -3.56
N ASN A 135 -7.85 -1.53 -3.25
CA ASN A 135 -7.88 -2.65 -4.17
C ASN A 135 -9.27 -2.82 -4.80
N LYS A 136 -9.37 -3.69 -5.80
CA LYS A 136 -10.61 -4.01 -6.53
C LYS A 136 -11.23 -2.81 -7.26
N MET A 137 -10.39 -1.92 -7.78
CA MET A 137 -10.86 -0.81 -8.63
C MET A 137 -11.59 -1.26 -9.90
N ASP A 138 -11.47 -2.55 -10.27
CA ASP A 138 -12.17 -3.21 -11.37
C ASP A 138 -13.62 -3.62 -11.05
N ARG A 139 -14.10 -3.43 -9.81
CA ARG A 139 -15.46 -3.80 -9.41
C ARG A 139 -16.47 -2.68 -9.64
N VAL A 140 -17.70 -3.06 -9.98
CA VAL A 140 -18.84 -2.14 -10.02
C VAL A 140 -19.06 -1.53 -8.64
N GLY A 141 -19.16 -0.20 -8.57
CA GLY A 141 -19.27 0.54 -7.31
C GLY A 141 -17.93 0.89 -6.66
N ALA A 142 -16.78 0.57 -7.29
CA ALA A 142 -15.48 0.99 -6.82
C ALA A 142 -15.40 2.53 -6.72
N ASN A 143 -15.10 3.03 -5.52
CA ASN A 143 -15.06 4.45 -5.20
C ASN A 143 -13.81 4.80 -4.40
N PHE A 144 -12.77 5.27 -5.10
CA PHE A 144 -11.51 5.66 -4.50
C PHE A 144 -11.66 6.87 -3.56
N ALA A 145 -12.32 7.94 -4.01
CA ALA A 145 -12.54 9.15 -3.22
C ALA A 145 -13.36 8.87 -1.94
N GLY A 146 -14.43 8.08 -2.07
CA GLY A 146 -15.22 7.65 -0.91
C GLY A 146 -14.41 6.81 0.09
N THR A 147 -13.48 5.98 -0.39
CA THR A 147 -12.59 5.21 0.50
C THR A 147 -11.61 6.14 1.23
N LEU A 148 -11.07 7.17 0.56
CA LEU A 148 -10.25 8.20 1.22
C LEU A 148 -11.01 8.91 2.34
N GLU A 149 -12.25 9.32 2.08
CA GLU A 149 -13.10 9.96 3.09
C GLU A 149 -13.39 9.04 4.26
N GLN A 150 -13.66 7.76 4.00
CA GLN A 150 -13.88 6.77 5.05
C GLN A 150 -12.63 6.55 5.90
N ILE A 151 -11.44 6.46 5.29
CA ILE A 151 -10.17 6.38 6.03
C ILE A 151 -10.00 7.61 6.93
N ARG A 152 -10.31 8.81 6.43
CA ARG A 152 -10.24 10.04 7.22
C ARG A 152 -11.21 10.04 8.39
N ASN A 153 -12.47 9.70 8.14
CA ASN A 153 -13.56 9.90 9.11
C ASN A 153 -13.70 8.73 10.10
N LYS A 154 -13.59 7.48 9.64
CA LYS A 154 -13.77 6.29 10.48
C LYS A 154 -12.48 5.88 11.20
N LEU A 155 -11.33 5.99 10.52
CA LEU A 155 -10.02 5.61 11.10
C LEU A 155 -9.31 6.80 11.75
N GLN A 156 -9.87 8.01 11.64
CA GLN A 156 -9.27 9.25 12.17
C GLN A 156 -7.82 9.44 11.69
N ALA A 157 -7.56 9.05 10.44
CA ALA A 157 -6.25 9.15 9.81
C ALA A 157 -6.15 10.40 8.91
N ASN A 158 -4.94 10.70 8.45
CA ASN A 158 -4.69 11.73 7.45
C ASN A 158 -4.30 11.08 6.10
N PRO A 159 -5.29 10.61 5.31
CA PRO A 159 -5.02 10.00 4.01
C PRO A 159 -4.65 11.04 2.97
N VAL A 160 -3.59 10.76 2.23
CA VAL A 160 -3.12 11.58 1.10
C VAL A 160 -3.02 10.72 -0.14
N ALA A 161 -3.78 11.08 -1.17
CA ALA A 161 -3.69 10.40 -2.46
C ALA A 161 -2.31 10.66 -3.09
N VAL A 162 -1.54 9.60 -3.30
CA VAL A 162 -0.31 9.65 -4.13
C VAL A 162 -0.56 9.05 -5.51
N GLN A 163 -1.71 8.40 -5.69
CA GLN A 163 -2.21 7.95 -6.97
C GLN A 163 -3.72 8.19 -7.07
N MET A 164 -4.21 8.21 -8.31
CA MET A 164 -5.65 8.14 -8.60
C MET A 164 -5.93 7.12 -9.71
N PRO A 165 -7.12 6.50 -9.74
CA PRO A 165 -7.45 5.53 -10.78
C PRO A 165 -7.80 6.22 -12.10
N ILE A 166 -7.46 5.59 -13.22
CA ILE A 166 -7.94 5.96 -14.55
C ILE A 166 -9.19 5.12 -14.85
N HIS A 167 -10.35 5.77 -14.72
CA HIS A 167 -11.68 5.15 -14.69
C HIS A 167 -11.83 4.10 -13.58
N THR A 168 -12.98 3.42 -13.51
CA THR A 168 -13.29 2.38 -12.52
C THR A 168 -14.09 1.23 -13.16
N ALA A 169 -14.33 0.17 -12.40
CA ALA A 169 -15.07 -1.02 -12.84
C ALA A 169 -14.44 -1.62 -14.12
N ASP A 170 -15.26 -2.01 -15.09
CA ASP A 170 -14.81 -2.56 -16.38
C ASP A 170 -13.93 -1.58 -17.17
N GLY A 171 -14.05 -0.27 -16.92
CA GLY A 171 -13.25 0.77 -17.54
C GLY A 171 -11.88 0.96 -16.92
N PHE A 172 -11.55 0.31 -15.80
CA PHE A 172 -10.30 0.52 -15.08
C PHE A 172 -9.08 0.05 -15.88
N VAL A 173 -8.27 1.01 -16.35
CA VAL A 173 -7.14 0.75 -17.28
C VAL A 173 -5.77 1.08 -16.70
N GLY A 174 -5.71 1.75 -15.55
CA GLY A 174 -4.44 2.16 -14.96
C GLY A 174 -4.60 3.17 -13.85
N VAL A 175 -3.48 3.78 -13.48
CA VAL A 175 -3.41 4.77 -12.40
C VAL A 175 -2.59 5.97 -12.85
N VAL A 176 -2.88 7.15 -12.30
CA VAL A 176 -2.00 8.32 -12.40
C VAL A 176 -1.12 8.34 -11.16
N ASP A 177 0.20 8.40 -11.33
CA ASP A 177 1.13 8.74 -10.26
C ASP A 177 1.10 10.26 -10.08
N LEU A 178 0.54 10.70 -8.96
CA LEU A 178 0.42 12.13 -8.63
C LEU A 178 1.76 12.71 -8.19
N VAL A 179 2.79 11.91 -7.91
CA VAL A 179 4.13 12.40 -7.58
C VAL A 179 4.88 12.84 -8.84
N SER A 180 4.87 12.01 -9.89
CA SER A 180 5.53 12.31 -11.17
C SER A 180 4.60 12.98 -12.20
N MET A 181 3.30 13.06 -11.92
CA MET A 181 2.27 13.54 -12.84
C MET A 181 2.27 12.77 -14.17
N GLN A 182 2.39 11.45 -14.09
CA GLN A 182 2.38 10.54 -15.24
C GLN A 182 1.33 9.44 -15.08
N ALA A 183 0.72 9.01 -16.18
CA ALA A 183 -0.16 7.86 -16.19
C ALA A 183 0.63 6.56 -16.35
N VAL A 184 0.27 5.54 -15.57
CA VAL A 184 0.71 4.16 -15.74
C VAL A 184 -0.47 3.36 -16.26
N ARG A 185 -0.46 3.04 -17.55
CA ARG A 185 -1.51 2.27 -18.23
C ARG A 185 -1.04 0.84 -18.45
N TYR A 186 -1.97 -0.10 -18.39
CA TYR A 186 -1.66 -1.53 -18.53
C TYR A 186 -2.20 -2.03 -19.86
N VAL A 187 -1.35 -2.69 -20.65
CA VAL A 187 -1.69 -3.21 -21.98
C VAL A 187 -2.33 -4.59 -21.83
N ASP A 188 -3.66 -4.62 -21.88
CA ASP A 188 -4.54 -5.81 -21.89
C ASP A 188 -4.33 -6.88 -20.79
N GLU A 189 -5.23 -7.87 -20.76
CA GLU A 189 -5.37 -8.92 -19.73
C GLU A 189 -4.24 -9.97 -19.74
N THR A 190 -3.02 -9.61 -20.14
CA THR A 190 -1.89 -10.53 -19.99
C THR A 190 -1.56 -10.71 -18.51
N LEU A 191 -1.33 -11.96 -18.10
CA LEU A 191 -1.06 -12.37 -16.72
C LEU A 191 0.20 -11.69 -16.11
N GLY A 192 0.97 -10.95 -16.90
CA GLY A 192 2.04 -10.06 -16.46
C GLY A 192 1.94 -8.72 -17.16
N ALA A 193 0.85 -7.98 -16.87
CA ALA A 193 0.48 -6.77 -17.59
C ALA A 193 1.67 -5.82 -17.74
N GLU A 194 2.19 -5.72 -18.97
CA GLU A 194 3.18 -4.72 -19.33
C GLU A 194 2.54 -3.36 -19.09
N SER A 195 3.17 -2.58 -18.21
CA SER A 195 2.76 -1.22 -17.94
C SER A 195 3.55 -0.26 -18.81
N VAL A 196 2.86 0.75 -19.32
CA VAL A 196 3.43 1.82 -20.13
C VAL A 196 3.20 3.12 -19.40
N VAL A 197 4.29 3.86 -19.20
CA VAL A 197 4.23 5.24 -18.73
C VAL A 197 3.77 6.11 -19.91
N ALA A 198 2.72 6.88 -19.69
CA ALA A 198 2.07 7.71 -20.69
C ALA A 198 1.66 9.07 -20.09
N GLU A 199 1.24 9.97 -20.96
CA GLU A 199 0.60 11.22 -20.53
C GLU A 199 -0.74 10.96 -19.85
N ILE A 200 -1.11 11.82 -18.90
CA ILE A 200 -2.41 11.77 -18.24
C ILE A 200 -3.51 12.05 -19.28
N PRO A 201 -4.53 11.18 -19.41
CA PRO A 201 -5.68 11.41 -20.28
C PRO A 201 -6.33 12.76 -20.01
N ALA A 202 -6.80 13.45 -21.06
CA ALA A 202 -7.33 14.81 -20.95
C ALA A 202 -8.51 14.88 -19.96
N GLU A 203 -9.35 13.86 -19.97
CA GLU A 203 -10.51 13.71 -19.07
C GLU A 203 -10.14 13.50 -17.59
N CYS A 204 -8.91 13.05 -17.30
CA CYS A 204 -8.42 12.86 -15.94
C CYS A 204 -7.53 14.01 -15.46
N ARG A 205 -7.16 14.95 -16.34
CA ARG A 205 -6.14 15.96 -16.05
C ARG A 205 -6.55 16.92 -14.94
N GLU A 206 -7.77 17.45 -15.01
CA GLU A 206 -8.28 18.40 -14.02
C GLU A 206 -8.30 17.79 -12.60
N GLU A 207 -8.82 16.57 -12.47
CA GLU A 207 -8.83 15.83 -11.21
C GLU A 207 -7.42 15.51 -10.71
N ALA A 208 -6.50 15.12 -11.61
CA ALA A 208 -5.11 14.86 -11.25
C ALA A 208 -4.40 16.11 -10.76
N GLU A 209 -4.64 17.27 -11.38
CA GLU A 209 -4.10 18.56 -10.95
C GLU A 209 -4.66 18.97 -9.58
N HIS A 210 -5.97 18.77 -9.36
CA HIS A 210 -6.58 19.03 -8.05
C HIS A 210 -6.01 18.15 -6.93
N LEU A 211 -5.92 16.83 -7.16
CA LEU A 211 -5.35 15.90 -6.17
C LEU A 211 -3.85 16.13 -5.97
N ARG A 212 -3.13 16.56 -7.01
CA ARG A 212 -1.73 16.98 -6.91
C ARG A 212 -1.58 18.21 -6.01
N GLU A 213 -2.45 19.20 -6.15
CA GLU A 213 -2.42 20.40 -5.29
C GLU A 213 -2.62 20.02 -3.83
N LEU A 214 -3.60 19.17 -3.51
CA LEU A 214 -3.82 18.65 -2.16
C LEU A 214 -2.63 17.84 -1.63
N LEU A 215 -2.00 17.02 -2.47
CA LEU A 215 -0.77 16.30 -2.13
C LEU A 215 0.36 17.27 -1.76
N ILE A 216 0.57 18.30 -2.58
CA ILE A 216 1.62 19.31 -2.36
C ILE A 216 1.34 20.14 -1.11
N GLU A 217 0.09 20.53 -0.87
CA GLU A 217 -0.32 21.21 0.36
C GLU A 217 0.08 20.37 1.58
N LYS A 218 -0.29 19.09 1.61
CA LYS A 218 0.04 18.18 2.72
C LYS A 218 1.54 17.92 2.87
N VAL A 219 2.29 17.91 1.79
CA VAL A 219 3.75 17.77 1.85
C VAL A 219 4.40 19.05 2.37
N SER A 220 3.88 20.22 1.97
CA SER A 220 4.38 21.53 2.41
C SER A 220 4.18 21.79 3.91
N GLU A 221 3.08 21.32 4.50
CA GLU A 221 2.81 21.42 5.95
C GLU A 221 3.94 20.84 6.82
N ALA A 222 4.74 19.92 6.28
CA ALA A 222 5.79 19.23 7.03
C ALA A 222 7.20 19.78 6.78
N SER A 223 7.41 20.70 5.83
CA SER A 223 8.74 21.17 5.45
C SER A 223 8.71 22.66 5.08
N ASP A 224 9.35 23.50 5.90
CA ASP A 224 9.45 24.94 5.66
C ASP A 224 10.04 25.27 4.29
N GLU A 225 11.00 24.47 3.79
CA GLU A 225 11.59 24.65 2.46
C GLU A 225 10.55 24.41 1.34
N ILE A 226 9.74 23.37 1.48
CA ILE A 226 8.71 23.06 0.47
C ILE A 226 7.57 24.07 0.56
N LEU A 227 7.21 24.52 1.77
CA LEU A 227 6.24 25.57 1.99
C LEU A 227 6.67 26.88 1.33
N ASP A 228 7.93 27.28 1.49
CA ASP A 228 8.47 28.47 0.82
C ASP A 228 8.38 28.35 -0.71
N LYS A 229 8.77 27.19 -1.26
CA LYS A 229 8.64 26.92 -2.70
C LYS A 229 7.19 27.00 -3.17
N TYR A 230 6.27 26.40 -2.42
CA TYR A 230 4.84 26.40 -2.73
C TYR A 230 4.25 27.81 -2.75
N LEU A 231 4.51 28.62 -1.72
CA LEU A 231 4.00 29.99 -1.60
C LEU A 231 4.54 30.92 -2.70
N HIS A 232 5.76 30.68 -3.17
CA HIS A 232 6.41 31.49 -4.22
C HIS A 232 6.26 30.89 -5.64
N GLY A 233 5.52 29.79 -5.79
CA GLY A 233 5.32 29.13 -7.09
C GLY A 233 6.60 28.53 -7.70
N ALA A 234 7.58 28.21 -6.87
CA ALA A 234 8.81 27.55 -7.30
C ALA A 234 8.57 26.04 -7.53
N PRO A 235 9.31 25.40 -8.46
CA PRO A 235 9.16 23.97 -8.72
C PRO A 235 9.57 23.15 -7.50
N ILE A 236 8.73 22.17 -7.13
CA ILE A 236 8.99 21.17 -6.08
C ILE A 236 9.38 19.87 -6.77
N LEU A 237 10.58 19.36 -6.50
CA LEU A 237 11.10 18.17 -7.16
C LEU A 237 10.44 16.89 -6.62
N GLU A 238 10.31 15.87 -7.46
CA GLU A 238 9.72 14.58 -7.06
C GLU A 238 10.45 13.94 -5.88
N GLU A 239 11.78 14.03 -5.84
CA GLU A 239 12.59 13.47 -4.75
C GLU A 239 12.27 14.13 -3.41
N GLU A 240 12.01 15.43 -3.40
CA GLU A 240 11.61 16.18 -2.20
C GLU A 240 10.24 15.75 -1.69
N VAL A 241 9.30 15.54 -2.62
CA VAL A 241 7.98 15.00 -2.32
C VAL A 241 8.10 13.61 -1.72
N ARG A 242 8.83 12.68 -2.36
CA ARG A 242 9.01 11.30 -1.87
C ARG A 242 9.70 11.27 -0.51
N ALA A 243 10.76 12.07 -0.31
CA ALA A 243 11.47 12.15 0.95
C ALA A 243 10.57 12.66 2.09
N THR A 244 9.74 13.67 1.81
CA THR A 244 8.82 14.23 2.81
C THR A 244 7.68 13.28 3.12
N LEU A 245 7.08 12.62 2.11
CA LEU A 245 6.08 11.57 2.31
C LEU A 245 6.63 10.45 3.20
N ARG A 246 7.82 9.93 2.89
CA ARG A 246 8.50 8.92 3.71
C ARG A 246 8.66 9.37 5.15
N ARG A 247 9.19 10.57 5.36
CA ARG A 247 9.40 11.11 6.70
C ARG A 247 8.08 11.22 7.49
N ARG A 248 7.03 11.78 6.88
CA ARG A 248 5.70 11.90 7.51
C ARG A 248 5.12 10.52 7.87
N VAL A 249 5.25 9.52 7.00
CA VAL A 249 4.79 8.14 7.27
C VAL A 249 5.43 7.58 8.54
N ILE A 250 6.73 7.81 8.72
CA ILE A 250 7.51 7.26 9.84
C ILE A 250 7.27 8.06 11.13
N GLU A 251 7.18 9.38 11.05
CA GLU A 251 7.06 10.27 12.21
C GLU A 251 5.64 10.32 12.77
N SER A 252 4.61 10.30 11.90
CA SER A 252 3.21 10.53 12.30
C SER A 252 2.70 9.50 13.30
N VAL A 253 3.15 8.24 13.22
CA VAL A 253 2.75 7.17 14.16
C VAL A 253 3.38 7.32 15.55
N ARG A 254 4.22 8.33 15.77
CA ARG A 254 4.92 8.58 17.05
C ARG A 254 4.47 9.85 17.75
N GLY A 255 3.92 10.82 16.99
CA GLY A 255 3.59 12.15 17.49
C GLY A 255 2.30 12.26 18.29
N GLY A 256 1.53 11.18 18.44
CA GLY A 256 0.18 11.23 19.03
C GLY A 256 -0.86 11.91 18.13
N GLU A 257 -0.44 12.32 16.93
CA GLU A 257 -1.30 12.85 15.87
C GLU A 257 -1.94 11.72 15.06
N ALA A 258 -2.91 12.08 14.23
CA ALA A 258 -3.49 11.17 13.26
C ALA A 258 -2.39 10.60 12.33
N PRO A 259 -2.36 9.28 12.09
CA PRO A 259 -1.37 8.68 11.21
C PRO A 259 -1.48 9.26 9.80
N PHE A 260 -0.35 9.67 9.24
CA PHE A 260 -0.23 10.17 7.87
C PHE A 260 -0.04 8.98 6.93
N VAL A 261 -0.96 8.81 5.98
CA VAL A 261 -1.02 7.59 5.17
C VAL A 261 -1.14 7.92 3.67
N PRO A 262 -0.05 7.73 2.89
CA PRO A 262 -0.12 7.71 1.44
C PRO A 262 -1.08 6.63 0.96
N VAL A 263 -1.96 6.99 0.05
CA VAL A 263 -3.00 6.10 -0.48
C VAL A 263 -2.78 5.89 -1.98
N LEU A 264 -2.67 4.61 -2.32
CA LEU A 264 -2.54 4.07 -3.67
C LEU A 264 -3.83 3.34 -4.05
N CYS A 265 -3.97 3.00 -5.33
CA CYS A 265 -5.09 2.20 -5.79
C CYS A 265 -4.70 1.21 -6.88
N GLY A 266 -5.54 0.20 -7.08
CA GLY A 266 -5.30 -0.81 -8.11
C GLY A 266 -6.33 -1.94 -8.12
N SER A 267 -6.04 -2.94 -8.92
CA SER A 267 -6.72 -4.23 -8.92
C SER A 267 -5.67 -5.33 -8.94
N ALA A 268 -5.47 -5.96 -7.78
CA ALA A 268 -4.61 -7.14 -7.69
C ALA A 268 -5.15 -8.29 -8.55
N PHE A 269 -6.48 -8.44 -8.65
CA PHE A 269 -7.11 -9.46 -9.49
C PHE A 269 -6.77 -9.28 -10.97
N LYS A 270 -6.93 -8.05 -11.49
CA LYS A 270 -6.61 -7.69 -12.88
C LYS A 270 -5.13 -7.35 -13.11
N ASN A 271 -4.25 -7.58 -12.13
CA ASN A 271 -2.80 -7.35 -12.24
C ASN A 271 -2.38 -5.89 -12.49
N LYS A 272 -3.20 -4.91 -12.06
CA LYS A 272 -2.97 -3.48 -12.29
C LYS A 272 -2.70 -2.76 -10.97
N GLY A 273 -1.62 -1.99 -10.88
CA GLY A 273 -1.30 -1.14 -9.73
C GLY A 273 -0.44 -1.81 -8.64
N VAL A 274 -0.06 -3.08 -8.79
CA VAL A 274 0.78 -3.78 -7.81
C VAL A 274 2.27 -3.39 -7.93
N GLN A 275 2.78 -3.16 -9.14
CA GLN A 275 4.16 -2.70 -9.31
C GLN A 275 4.39 -1.31 -8.69
N PRO A 276 3.51 -0.30 -8.92
CA PRO A 276 3.61 0.97 -8.19
C PRO A 276 3.43 0.84 -6.68
N LEU A 277 2.65 -0.14 -6.20
CA LEU A 277 2.58 -0.46 -4.77
C LEU A 277 3.95 -0.92 -4.24
N LEU A 278 4.67 -1.77 -4.97
CA LEU A 278 6.02 -2.19 -4.60
C LEU A 278 7.03 -1.03 -4.60
N ASP A 279 6.89 -0.10 -5.55
CA ASP A 279 7.67 1.15 -5.54
C ASP A 279 7.39 1.98 -4.29
N ALA A 280 6.12 2.16 -3.93
CA ALA A 280 5.73 2.89 -2.73
C ALA A 280 6.18 2.21 -1.43
N VAL A 281 6.22 0.87 -1.38
CA VAL A 281 6.83 0.13 -0.26
C VAL A 281 8.30 0.51 -0.10
N VAL A 282 9.04 0.56 -1.19
CA VAL A 282 10.47 0.95 -1.15
C VAL A 282 10.61 2.43 -0.77
N ASP A 283 9.83 3.30 -1.38
CA ASP A 283 9.99 4.75 -1.26
C ASP A 283 9.51 5.24 0.13
N TYR A 284 8.36 4.78 0.62
CA TYR A 284 7.68 5.37 1.78
C TYR A 284 7.77 4.56 3.08
N LEU A 285 7.86 3.23 3.02
CA LEU A 285 7.89 2.41 4.25
C LEU A 285 9.28 2.34 4.86
N PRO A 286 9.38 2.27 6.20
CA PRO A 286 10.65 2.32 6.92
C PRO A 286 11.55 1.12 6.62
N SER A 287 12.85 1.36 6.80
CA SER A 287 13.83 0.31 7.04
C SER A 287 13.93 0.00 8.54
N PRO A 288 14.57 -1.13 8.93
CA PRO A 288 14.74 -1.46 10.35
C PRO A 288 15.52 -0.40 11.15
N GLY A 289 16.32 0.44 10.47
CA GLY A 289 17.03 1.54 11.13
C GLY A 289 16.17 2.78 11.38
N ASP A 290 15.01 2.87 10.74
CA ASP A 290 14.12 4.03 10.86
C ASP A 290 13.13 3.87 12.02
N VAL A 291 12.96 2.66 12.57
CA VAL A 291 12.06 2.33 13.67
C VAL A 291 12.81 2.05 14.98
N PRO A 292 12.21 2.34 16.15
CA PRO A 292 12.81 2.00 17.43
C PRO A 292 13.02 0.49 17.53
N PRO A 293 14.08 0.02 18.21
CA PRO A 293 14.27 -1.40 18.46
C PRO A 293 13.05 -1.99 19.17
N ILE A 294 12.64 -3.18 18.74
CA ILE A 294 11.57 -3.93 19.39
C ILE A 294 12.03 -4.32 20.79
N SER A 295 11.29 -3.91 21.82
CA SER A 295 11.49 -4.41 23.18
C SER A 295 11.00 -5.86 23.26
N GLY A 296 11.92 -6.77 23.56
CA GLY A 296 11.61 -8.17 23.87
C GLY A 296 10.75 -8.31 25.13
N LEU A 297 10.15 -9.50 25.30
CA LEU A 297 9.47 -9.90 26.53
C LEU A 297 10.47 -10.25 27.63
#